data_AF-A0A4W6D4G5-F1
#
_entry.id   AF-A0A4W6D4G5-F1
#
_cell.length_a   1.000
_cell.length_b   1.000
_cell.length_c   1.000
_cell.angle_alpha   90.00
_cell.angle_beta   90.00
_cell.angle_gamma   90.00
#
_symmetry.space_group_name_H-M   'P 1'
#
loop_
_entity.id
_entity.type
_entity.pdbx_description
1 polymer ?
#
loop_
_entity_poly.entity_id
_entity_poly.type
_entity_poly.pdbx_seq_one_letter_code
_entity_poly.pdbx_strand_id
1 'polypeptide(L)'
;MPEQGPRMNGFSLGELCWLFCCPPCPSRIAAKLAFLPPEPTYSVHTDANGVTSLHLTERADWQYSQRELDAVEVFTTRSSRGNRVGCMFVRCAPNSRYTLLFSHGNAVDLGQMCSFYIGLGSRINCNVFSYDYSGYGVSTGKPSEKNLYADIEAAWQVLRNKYGVTPENIILYGQSIGTVPTIDLAARYECAAVILHSPLMSGLRVAFPDTRKTYCFDAFPSIDKVSKVASPVLVIHGTEDEVIDFSHGLAMYERCPRAVEPLWVEGAGHNDIELYAQYLERLKQFISFELPTS
;
A
#
# COMPACT_ATOMS: atom_id res chain seq x y z
N MET A 1 33.78 -20.09 32.21
CA MET A 1 32.31 -20.20 32.03
C MET A 1 31.87 -18.97 31.25
N PRO A 2 31.33 -19.08 30.02
CA PRO A 2 30.89 -17.90 29.30
C PRO A 2 29.49 -17.46 29.78
N GLU A 3 29.34 -16.15 29.95
CA GLU A 3 28.12 -15.48 30.39
C GLU A 3 26.95 -15.71 29.42
N GLN A 4 25.77 -15.95 29.99
CA GLN A 4 24.52 -16.05 29.25
C GLN A 4 24.01 -14.64 28.91
N GLY A 5 23.88 -14.35 27.61
CA GLY A 5 23.23 -13.13 27.14
C GLY A 5 21.74 -13.05 27.53
N PRO A 6 21.12 -11.86 27.41
CA PRO A 6 19.78 -11.61 27.92
C PRO A 6 18.73 -12.46 27.20
N ARG A 7 17.98 -13.26 27.97
CA ARG A 7 16.84 -14.04 27.49
C ARG A 7 15.60 -13.15 27.43
N MET A 8 15.00 -13.03 26.24
CA MET A 8 13.61 -12.60 26.08
C MET A 8 12.77 -13.83 25.76
N ASN A 9 11.69 -14.07 26.51
CA ASN A 9 10.60 -15.04 26.28
C ASN A 9 10.89 -16.20 25.32
N GLY A 10 11.65 -17.19 25.80
CA GLY A 10 11.56 -18.57 25.32
C GLY A 10 12.20 -18.93 23.98
N PHE A 11 12.74 -17.98 23.21
CA PHE A 11 13.43 -18.28 21.95
C PHE A 11 14.82 -17.66 21.88
N SER A 12 15.79 -18.45 21.44
CA SER A 12 17.16 -18.01 21.15
C SER A 12 17.20 -17.18 19.87
N LEU A 13 18.23 -16.33 19.72
CA LEU A 13 18.47 -15.55 18.50
C LEU A 13 18.54 -16.43 17.24
N GLY A 14 19.00 -17.68 17.38
CA GLY A 14 19.07 -18.67 16.30
C GLY A 14 17.71 -19.22 15.87
N GLU A 15 16.76 -19.36 16.79
CA GLU A 15 15.39 -19.80 16.50
C GLU A 15 14.56 -18.71 15.80
N LEU A 16 14.83 -17.43 16.12
CA LEU A 16 14.29 -16.29 15.36
C LEU A 16 14.85 -16.22 13.93
N CYS A 17 16.16 -16.46 13.73
CA CYS A 17 16.71 -16.59 12.38
C CYS A 17 16.08 -17.77 11.62
N TRP A 18 15.81 -18.89 12.28
CA TRP A 18 15.13 -20.03 11.65
C TRP A 18 13.69 -19.71 11.25
N LEU A 19 12.92 -19.00 12.08
CA LEU A 19 11.56 -18.55 11.76
C LEU A 19 11.50 -17.74 10.44
N PHE A 20 12.51 -16.91 10.16
CA PHE A 20 12.52 -16.05 8.96
C PHE A 20 13.36 -16.60 7.79
N CYS A 21 14.29 -17.53 8.02
CA CYS A 21 15.24 -18.00 7.00
C CYS A 21 15.11 -19.49 6.61
N CYS A 22 14.36 -20.34 7.34
CA CYS A 22 14.20 -21.76 7.03
C CYS A 22 12.80 -22.30 7.45
N PRO A 23 11.95 -22.80 6.53
CA PRO A 23 10.65 -23.38 6.90
C PRO A 23 10.81 -24.67 7.74
N PRO A 24 9.90 -24.99 8.69
CA PRO A 24 8.53 -24.47 8.79
C PRO A 24 8.34 -23.50 9.98
N CYS A 25 7.93 -22.27 9.67
CA CYS A 25 7.37 -21.35 10.66
C CYS A 25 6.05 -21.92 11.23
N PRO A 26 5.62 -21.56 12.46
CA PRO A 26 4.25 -21.77 12.90
C PRO A 26 3.29 -21.15 11.87
N SER A 27 2.42 -21.96 11.31
CA SER A 27 1.57 -21.63 10.14
C SER A 27 0.78 -20.33 10.29
N ARG A 28 0.35 -19.99 11.51
CA ARG A 28 -0.40 -18.76 11.82
C ARG A 28 0.42 -17.47 11.69
N ILE A 29 1.71 -17.49 12.04
CA ILE A 29 2.56 -16.30 12.02
C ILE A 29 3.05 -16.02 10.60
N ALA A 30 3.53 -17.07 9.91
CA ALA A 30 3.91 -16.94 8.51
C ALA A 30 2.73 -16.50 7.64
N ALA A 31 1.50 -16.98 7.90
CA ALA A 31 0.32 -16.54 7.17
C ALA A 31 0.03 -15.03 7.31
N LYS A 32 0.27 -14.43 8.48
CA LYS A 32 0.04 -12.99 8.71
C LYS A 32 1.02 -12.08 7.95
N LEU A 33 2.18 -12.60 7.54
CA LEU A 33 3.24 -11.83 6.88
C LEU A 33 3.56 -12.32 5.47
N ALA A 34 2.93 -13.42 5.03
CA ALA A 34 3.15 -13.99 3.71
C ALA A 34 2.51 -13.09 2.66
N PHE A 35 3.20 -12.93 1.53
CA PHE A 35 2.58 -12.41 0.33
C PHE A 35 1.58 -13.41 -0.22
N LEU A 36 0.37 -12.95 -0.52
CA LEU A 36 -0.72 -13.80 -0.99
C LEU A 36 -1.27 -13.28 -2.32
N PRO A 37 -0.45 -13.24 -3.40
CA PRO A 37 -0.93 -12.84 -4.70
C PRO A 37 -2.12 -13.73 -5.11
N PRO A 38 -3.26 -13.14 -5.51
CA PRO A 38 -4.38 -13.93 -6.01
C PRO A 38 -4.03 -14.49 -7.39
N GLU A 39 -4.80 -15.47 -7.83
CA GLU A 39 -4.84 -15.80 -9.25
C GLU A 39 -5.23 -14.55 -10.05
N PRO A 40 -4.47 -14.19 -11.12
CA PRO A 40 -4.72 -12.95 -11.84
C PRO A 40 -6.18 -12.80 -12.28
N THR A 41 -6.75 -11.65 -11.99
CA THR A 41 -8.14 -11.30 -12.32
C THR A 41 -8.24 -10.39 -13.54
N TYR A 42 -7.10 -10.01 -14.11
CA TYR A 42 -7.03 -9.22 -15.32
C TYR A 42 -5.84 -9.63 -16.20
N SER A 43 -5.93 -9.29 -17.48
CA SER A 43 -4.84 -9.40 -18.44
C SER A 43 -4.70 -8.11 -19.24
N VAL A 44 -3.50 -7.93 -19.78
CA VAL A 44 -3.13 -6.78 -20.61
C VAL A 44 -2.85 -7.31 -22.01
N HIS A 45 -3.65 -6.88 -22.97
CA HIS A 45 -3.49 -7.26 -24.37
C HIS A 45 -2.96 -6.07 -25.16
N THR A 46 -1.93 -6.28 -25.96
CA THR A 46 -1.40 -5.26 -26.86
C THR A 46 -1.65 -5.70 -28.29
N ASP A 47 -2.38 -4.89 -29.05
CA ASP A 47 -2.67 -5.18 -30.44
C ASP A 47 -1.45 -4.91 -31.35
N ALA A 48 -1.58 -5.23 -32.64
CA ALA A 48 -0.53 -5.03 -33.63
C ALA A 48 -0.12 -3.55 -33.82
N ASN A 49 -0.96 -2.61 -33.39
CA ASN A 49 -0.71 -1.17 -33.45
C ASN A 49 -0.08 -0.63 -32.16
N GLY A 50 0.16 -1.48 -31.16
CA GLY A 50 0.68 -1.09 -29.86
C GLY A 50 -0.38 -0.55 -28.89
N VAL A 51 -1.66 -0.60 -29.25
CA VAL A 51 -2.75 -0.18 -28.37
C VAL A 51 -2.94 -1.24 -27.30
N THR A 52 -2.92 -0.81 -26.04
CA THR A 52 -3.05 -1.71 -24.89
C THR A 52 -4.47 -1.66 -24.35
N SER A 53 -5.09 -2.83 -24.16
CA SER A 53 -6.44 -2.98 -23.61
C SER A 53 -6.44 -3.82 -22.32
N LEU A 54 -7.31 -3.41 -21.40
CA LEU A 54 -7.61 -4.13 -20.17
C LEU A 54 -8.68 -5.18 -20.43
N HIS A 55 -8.41 -6.43 -20.05
CA HIS A 55 -9.41 -7.47 -20.00
C HIS A 55 -9.59 -7.93 -18.55
N LEU A 56 -10.79 -7.80 -18.00
CA LEU A 56 -11.16 -8.23 -16.66
C LEU A 56 -11.83 -9.61 -16.70
N THR A 57 -11.48 -10.48 -15.77
CA THR A 57 -12.20 -11.74 -15.53
C THR A 57 -13.42 -11.49 -14.65
N GLU A 58 -14.35 -12.45 -14.58
CA GLU A 58 -15.51 -12.36 -13.68
C GLU A 58 -15.11 -12.17 -12.20
N ARG A 59 -13.94 -12.69 -11.79
CA ARG A 59 -13.41 -12.56 -10.42
C ARG A 59 -12.95 -11.14 -10.05
N ALA A 60 -12.82 -10.25 -11.04
CA ALA A 60 -12.54 -8.84 -10.79
C ALA A 60 -13.74 -8.08 -10.21
N ASP A 61 -14.95 -8.68 -10.24
CA ASP A 61 -16.20 -8.07 -9.76
C ASP A 61 -16.39 -6.64 -10.31
N TRP A 62 -16.38 -6.54 -11.64
CA TRP A 62 -16.53 -5.26 -12.31
C TRP A 62 -17.96 -4.72 -12.22
N GLN A 63 -18.13 -3.52 -11.67
CA GLN A 63 -19.44 -2.96 -11.30
C GLN A 63 -19.91 -1.78 -12.18
N TYR A 64 -19.11 -1.36 -13.17
CA TYR A 64 -19.39 -0.17 -13.99
C TYR A 64 -19.64 -0.52 -15.46
N SER A 65 -19.92 0.48 -16.29
CA SER A 65 -20.13 0.28 -17.73
C SER A 65 -18.82 0.27 -18.52
N GLN A 66 -18.87 -0.09 -19.80
CA GLN A 66 -17.72 0.00 -20.70
C GLN A 66 -17.12 1.41 -20.76
N ARG A 67 -17.95 2.45 -20.61
CA ARG A 67 -17.50 3.84 -20.64
C ARG A 67 -16.49 4.15 -19.52
N GLU A 68 -16.73 3.64 -18.31
CA GLU A 68 -15.79 3.82 -17.21
C GLU A 68 -14.51 2.98 -17.43
N LEU A 69 -14.64 1.79 -18.04
CA LEU A 69 -13.51 0.94 -18.37
C LEU A 69 -12.58 1.61 -19.41
N ASP A 70 -13.15 2.36 -20.36
CA ASP A 70 -12.39 3.12 -21.37
C ASP A 70 -11.54 4.25 -20.77
N ALA A 71 -11.85 4.69 -19.53
CA ALA A 71 -11.05 5.66 -18.79
C ALA A 71 -9.86 5.03 -18.03
N VAL A 72 -9.73 3.69 -18.08
CA VAL A 72 -8.69 2.91 -17.41
C VAL A 72 -7.58 2.58 -18.41
N GLU A 73 -6.42 3.15 -18.18
CA GLU A 73 -5.21 2.82 -18.94
C GLU A 73 -4.40 1.76 -18.18
N VAL A 74 -4.04 0.65 -18.83
CA VAL A 74 -3.16 -0.37 -18.25
C VAL A 74 -1.95 -0.61 -19.13
N PHE A 75 -0.81 -0.88 -18.51
CA PHE A 75 0.45 -1.18 -19.19
C PHE A 75 1.44 -1.80 -18.20
N THR A 76 2.66 -2.11 -18.66
CA THR A 76 3.74 -2.51 -17.76
C THR A 76 4.90 -1.52 -17.81
N THR A 77 5.56 -1.34 -16.67
CA THR A 77 6.83 -0.61 -16.54
C THR A 77 7.93 -1.56 -16.05
N ARG A 78 9.19 -1.13 -16.07
CA ARG A 78 10.32 -1.91 -15.58
C ARG A 78 10.85 -1.31 -14.27
N SER A 79 10.91 -2.11 -13.22
CA SER A 79 11.53 -1.69 -11.96
C SER A 79 13.06 -1.73 -12.03
N SER A 80 13.72 -1.02 -11.11
CA SER A 80 15.19 -1.00 -11.01
C SER A 80 15.79 -2.38 -10.73
N ARG A 81 14.97 -3.33 -10.25
CA ARG A 81 15.34 -4.73 -10.02
C ARG A 81 15.06 -5.64 -11.22
N GLY A 82 14.60 -5.07 -12.33
CA GLY A 82 14.45 -5.74 -13.61
C GLY A 82 13.14 -6.49 -13.81
N ASN A 83 12.19 -6.37 -12.89
CA ASN A 83 10.86 -6.95 -13.03
C ASN A 83 9.99 -6.03 -13.90
N ARG A 84 9.12 -6.64 -14.70
CA ARG A 84 7.95 -5.96 -15.28
C ARG A 84 6.88 -5.83 -14.21
N VAL A 85 6.38 -4.62 -14.03
CA VAL A 85 5.38 -4.22 -13.03
C VAL A 85 4.14 -3.75 -13.79
N GLY A 86 2.98 -4.36 -13.51
CA GLY A 86 1.70 -3.92 -14.02
C GLY A 86 1.31 -2.58 -13.41
N CYS A 87 0.82 -1.65 -14.24
CA CYS A 87 0.34 -0.34 -13.82
C CYS A 87 -1.08 -0.11 -14.35
N MET A 88 -1.87 0.61 -13.58
CA MET A 88 -3.22 1.04 -13.93
C MET A 88 -3.38 2.52 -13.62
N PHE A 89 -3.82 3.30 -14.59
CA PHE A 89 -4.18 4.71 -14.40
C PHE A 89 -5.66 4.92 -14.71
N VAL A 90 -6.42 5.24 -13.67
CA VAL A 90 -7.83 5.56 -13.74
C VAL A 90 -8.01 7.08 -13.70
N ARG A 91 -8.50 7.65 -14.80
CA ARG A 91 -8.82 9.08 -14.88
C ARG A 91 -10.24 9.34 -14.38
N CYS A 92 -10.40 9.40 -13.06
CA CYS A 92 -11.73 9.50 -12.44
C CYS A 92 -12.37 10.88 -12.55
N ALA A 93 -11.56 11.95 -12.65
CA ALA A 93 -12.07 13.32 -12.66
C ALA A 93 -11.30 14.23 -13.64
N PRO A 94 -12.00 14.94 -14.57
CA PRO A 94 -11.35 15.72 -15.63
C PRO A 94 -10.56 16.93 -15.11
N ASN A 95 -10.96 17.51 -13.97
CA ASN A 95 -10.30 18.66 -13.35
C ASN A 95 -9.63 18.27 -12.02
N SER A 96 -9.19 17.02 -11.91
CA SER A 96 -8.51 16.53 -10.72
C SER A 96 -7.18 17.25 -10.52
N ARG A 97 -7.00 17.91 -9.37
CA ARG A 97 -5.70 18.47 -8.99
C ARG A 97 -4.72 17.35 -8.59
N TYR A 98 -5.21 16.43 -7.76
CA TYR A 98 -4.38 15.39 -7.17
C TYR A 98 -4.49 14.07 -7.93
N THR A 99 -3.41 13.30 -7.95
CA THR A 99 -3.42 11.90 -8.34
C THR A 99 -2.97 11.05 -7.17
N LEU A 100 -3.76 10.05 -6.80
CA LEU A 100 -3.35 9.06 -5.82
C LEU A 100 -2.34 8.12 -6.47
N LEU A 101 -1.17 7.92 -5.86
CA LEU A 101 -0.34 6.73 -6.08
C LEU A 101 -0.74 5.70 -5.04
N PHE A 102 -1.57 4.73 -5.44
CA PHE A 102 -2.19 3.76 -4.56
C PHE A 102 -1.39 2.46 -4.51
N SER A 103 -0.95 2.05 -3.32
CA SER A 103 -0.36 0.74 -3.03
C SER A 103 -1.42 -0.14 -2.37
N HIS A 104 -1.88 -1.17 -3.09
CA HIS A 104 -3.01 -2.01 -2.69
C HIS A 104 -2.71 -3.02 -1.56
N GLY A 105 -3.75 -3.66 -1.03
CA GLY A 105 -3.63 -4.70 -0.01
C GLY A 105 -2.97 -6.00 -0.52
N ASN A 106 -2.72 -6.94 0.40
CA ASN A 106 -1.92 -8.14 0.14
C ASN A 106 -2.63 -9.23 -0.70
N ALA A 107 -3.96 -9.31 -0.67
CA ALA A 107 -4.71 -10.42 -1.26
C ALA A 107 -5.55 -10.00 -2.48
N VAL A 108 -5.13 -8.92 -3.14
CA VAL A 108 -5.81 -8.33 -4.30
C VAL A 108 -4.80 -8.01 -5.40
N ASP A 109 -5.27 -7.94 -6.64
CA ASP A 109 -4.54 -7.38 -7.77
C ASP A 109 -5.26 -6.15 -8.34
N LEU A 110 -4.65 -5.50 -9.33
CA LEU A 110 -5.25 -4.32 -9.98
C LEU A 110 -6.63 -4.58 -10.59
N GLY A 111 -6.90 -5.80 -11.06
CA GLY A 111 -8.20 -6.15 -11.64
C GLY A 111 -9.32 -6.04 -10.62
N GLN A 112 -9.14 -6.67 -9.44
CA GLN A 112 -10.12 -6.61 -8.34
C GLN A 112 -10.28 -5.18 -7.79
N MET A 113 -9.21 -4.39 -7.80
CA MET A 113 -9.24 -3.03 -7.28
C MET A 113 -9.83 -2.00 -8.25
N CYS A 114 -10.03 -2.35 -9.53
CA CYS A 114 -10.42 -1.42 -10.59
C CYS A 114 -11.74 -0.68 -10.28
N SER A 115 -12.79 -1.42 -9.89
CA SER A 115 -14.09 -0.85 -9.49
C SER A 115 -13.95 0.10 -8.29
N PHE A 116 -13.14 -0.28 -7.31
CA PHE A 116 -12.89 0.54 -6.12
C PHE A 116 -12.18 1.85 -6.48
N TYR A 117 -11.17 1.84 -7.36
CA TYR A 117 -10.45 3.05 -7.76
C TYR A 117 -11.33 4.08 -8.46
N ILE A 118 -12.23 3.64 -9.34
CA ILE A 118 -13.22 4.52 -9.98
C ILE A 118 -14.15 5.11 -8.94
N GLY A 119 -14.68 4.27 -8.07
CA GLY A 119 -15.62 4.67 -7.03
C GLY A 119 -15.01 5.68 -6.06
N LEU A 120 -13.79 5.41 -5.59
CA LEU A 120 -13.04 6.27 -4.70
C LEU A 120 -12.69 7.59 -5.39
N GLY A 121 -11.94 7.53 -6.50
CA GLY A 121 -11.41 8.72 -7.17
C GLY A 121 -12.50 9.69 -7.60
N SER A 122 -13.63 9.19 -8.09
CA SER A 122 -14.78 10.04 -8.46
C SER A 122 -15.40 10.75 -7.25
N ARG A 123 -15.44 10.10 -6.09
CA ARG A 123 -16.04 10.65 -4.86
C ARG A 123 -15.14 11.66 -4.16
N ILE A 124 -13.81 11.53 -4.29
CA ILE A 124 -12.84 12.45 -3.67
C ILE A 124 -12.16 13.40 -4.68
N ASN A 125 -12.66 13.44 -5.93
CA ASN A 125 -12.14 14.26 -7.01
C ASN A 125 -10.61 14.08 -7.22
N CYS A 126 -10.17 12.83 -7.28
CA CYS A 126 -8.78 12.44 -7.53
C CYS A 126 -8.70 11.45 -8.69
N ASN A 127 -7.66 11.54 -9.52
CA ASN A 127 -7.27 10.42 -10.37
C ASN A 127 -6.56 9.35 -9.52
N VAL A 128 -6.57 8.10 -9.97
CA VAL A 128 -5.93 6.99 -9.23
C VAL A 128 -4.94 6.27 -10.13
N PHE A 129 -3.68 6.29 -9.75
CA PHE A 129 -2.62 5.49 -10.35
C PHE A 129 -2.22 4.40 -9.36
N SER A 130 -2.28 3.15 -9.79
CA SER A 130 -1.93 2.00 -8.97
C SER A 130 -1.02 1.05 -9.75
N TYR A 131 -0.36 0.15 -9.04
CA TYR A 131 0.57 -0.81 -9.59
C TYR A 131 0.48 -2.13 -8.81
N ASP A 132 0.70 -3.24 -9.50
CA ASP A 132 0.85 -4.55 -8.84
C ASP A 132 2.25 -4.71 -8.27
N TYR A 133 2.39 -5.45 -7.17
CA TYR A 133 3.71 -5.86 -6.69
C TYR A 133 4.33 -6.93 -7.60
N SER A 134 5.66 -7.04 -7.61
CA SER A 134 6.35 -8.13 -8.31
C SER A 134 5.78 -9.49 -7.91
N GLY A 135 5.31 -10.28 -8.87
CA GLY A 135 4.64 -11.57 -8.66
C GLY A 135 3.11 -11.49 -8.42
N TYR A 136 2.50 -10.32 -8.55
CA TYR A 136 1.05 -10.10 -8.49
C TYR A 136 0.49 -9.80 -9.89
N GLY A 137 -0.75 -10.21 -10.15
CA GLY A 137 -1.44 -9.98 -11.43
C GLY A 137 -0.57 -10.28 -12.63
N VAL A 138 -0.31 -9.27 -13.48
CA VAL A 138 0.55 -9.41 -14.67
C VAL A 138 2.04 -9.15 -14.42
N SER A 139 2.41 -8.79 -13.18
CA SER A 139 3.78 -8.47 -12.80
C SER A 139 4.64 -9.72 -12.69
N THR A 140 5.85 -9.64 -13.26
CA THR A 140 6.85 -10.71 -13.17
C THR A 140 7.60 -10.69 -11.84
N GLY A 141 8.45 -11.69 -11.62
CA GLY A 141 9.33 -11.76 -10.47
C GLY A 141 8.68 -12.47 -9.29
N LYS A 142 9.06 -12.09 -8.07
CA LYS A 142 8.51 -12.66 -6.84
C LYS A 142 8.29 -11.56 -5.80
N PRO A 143 7.31 -11.72 -4.91
CA PRO A 143 7.11 -10.75 -3.84
C PRO A 143 8.29 -10.74 -2.87
N SER A 144 8.78 -9.54 -2.52
CA SER A 144 9.76 -9.33 -1.46
C SER A 144 9.79 -7.85 -1.07
N GLU A 145 10.25 -7.53 0.14
CA GLU A 145 10.42 -6.14 0.60
C GLU A 145 11.23 -5.28 -0.38
N LYS A 146 12.34 -5.81 -0.89
CA LYS A 146 13.19 -5.10 -1.86
C LYS A 146 12.48 -4.85 -3.18
N ASN A 147 11.61 -5.76 -3.61
CA ASN A 147 10.84 -5.57 -4.83
C ASN A 147 9.70 -4.57 -4.61
N LEU A 148 8.97 -4.62 -3.49
CA LEU A 148 7.97 -3.60 -3.12
C LEU A 148 8.51 -2.17 -3.26
N TYR A 149 9.72 -1.92 -2.72
CA TYR A 149 10.38 -0.61 -2.82
C TYR A 149 10.78 -0.24 -4.25
N ALA A 150 11.26 -1.22 -5.04
CA ALA A 150 11.59 -0.98 -6.44
C ALA A 150 10.35 -0.77 -7.32
N ASP A 151 9.24 -1.40 -6.98
CA ASP A 151 8.00 -1.38 -7.75
C ASP A 151 7.27 -0.04 -7.54
N ILE A 152 7.19 0.46 -6.29
CA ILE A 152 6.62 1.80 -6.04
C ILE A 152 7.49 2.90 -6.64
N GLU A 153 8.81 2.76 -6.61
CA GLU A 153 9.70 3.72 -7.27
C GLU A 153 9.43 3.74 -8.78
N ALA A 154 9.23 2.58 -9.41
CA ALA A 154 8.88 2.51 -10.82
C ALA A 154 7.55 3.22 -11.12
N ALA A 155 6.53 3.00 -10.28
CA ALA A 155 5.24 3.67 -10.38
C ALA A 155 5.35 5.20 -10.19
N TRP A 156 6.11 5.65 -9.20
CA TRP A 156 6.42 7.07 -8.96
C TRP A 156 7.08 7.73 -10.18
N GLN A 157 8.08 7.07 -10.78
CA GLN A 157 8.75 7.57 -11.98
C GLN A 157 7.81 7.62 -13.18
N VAL A 158 6.87 6.67 -13.30
CA VAL A 158 5.86 6.71 -14.37
C VAL A 158 4.94 7.93 -14.22
N LEU A 159 4.42 8.20 -13.03
CA LEU A 159 3.60 9.39 -12.77
C LEU A 159 4.33 10.69 -13.14
N ARG A 160 5.60 10.81 -12.72
CA ARG A 160 6.39 12.01 -12.94
C ARG A 160 6.82 12.18 -14.39
N ASN A 161 7.33 11.12 -15.02
CA ASN A 161 7.99 11.22 -16.32
C ASN A 161 7.03 10.99 -17.49
N LYS A 162 6.10 10.04 -17.37
CA LYS A 162 5.12 9.75 -18.44
C LYS A 162 3.94 10.71 -18.40
N TYR A 163 3.42 11.00 -17.21
CA TYR A 163 2.21 11.82 -17.05
C TYR A 163 2.49 13.25 -16.59
N GLY A 164 3.74 13.60 -16.28
CA GLY A 164 4.10 14.96 -15.89
C GLY A 164 3.49 15.42 -14.57
N VAL A 165 3.01 14.49 -13.73
CA VAL A 165 2.43 14.85 -12.43
C VAL A 165 3.55 15.27 -11.49
N THR A 166 3.51 16.51 -11.02
CA THR A 166 4.52 17.03 -10.09
C THR A 166 4.30 16.45 -8.68
N PRO A 167 5.37 16.28 -7.87
CA PRO A 167 5.26 15.72 -6.52
C PRO A 167 4.19 16.39 -5.64
N GLU A 168 4.02 17.70 -5.77
CA GLU A 168 3.05 18.51 -5.01
C GLU A 168 1.59 18.22 -5.39
N ASN A 169 1.37 17.46 -6.46
CA ASN A 169 0.08 16.99 -6.93
C ASN A 169 -0.08 15.46 -6.81
N ILE A 170 0.87 14.76 -6.17
CA ILE A 170 0.79 13.32 -5.90
C ILE A 170 0.47 13.11 -4.42
N ILE A 171 -0.58 12.33 -4.14
CA ILE A 171 -0.87 11.82 -2.79
C ILE A 171 -0.49 10.34 -2.77
N LEU A 172 0.41 9.96 -1.87
CA LEU A 172 0.76 8.55 -1.69
C LEU A 172 -0.30 7.89 -0.79
N TYR A 173 -0.92 6.80 -1.25
CA TYR A 173 -1.94 6.08 -0.49
C TYR A 173 -1.51 4.62 -0.34
N GLY A 174 -1.31 4.15 0.89
CA GLY A 174 -1.05 2.74 1.17
C GLY A 174 -2.18 2.10 1.98
N GLN A 175 -2.61 0.91 1.59
CA GLN A 175 -3.54 0.08 2.37
C GLN A 175 -2.84 -1.17 2.90
N SER A 176 -2.94 -1.44 4.21
CA SER A 176 -2.37 -2.62 4.86
C SER A 176 -0.87 -2.76 4.51
N ILE A 177 -0.44 -3.87 3.91
CA ILE A 177 0.93 -4.06 3.43
C ILE A 177 1.41 -2.97 2.46
N GLY A 178 0.50 -2.34 1.71
CA GLY A 178 0.82 -1.23 0.80
C GLY A 178 1.33 0.02 1.52
N THR A 179 1.12 0.15 2.83
CA THR A 179 1.72 1.22 3.63
C THR A 179 3.24 1.11 3.72
N VAL A 180 3.81 -0.09 3.56
CA VAL A 180 5.26 -0.34 3.63
C VAL A 180 6.03 0.38 2.51
N PRO A 181 5.73 0.14 1.21
CA PRO A 181 6.39 0.89 0.14
C PRO A 181 6.01 2.36 0.13
N THR A 182 4.77 2.70 0.53
CA THR A 182 4.30 4.09 0.66
C THR A 182 5.19 4.90 1.60
N ILE A 183 5.43 4.39 2.82
CA ILE A 183 6.28 5.05 3.82
C ILE A 183 7.73 5.10 3.36
N ASP A 184 8.25 4.03 2.74
CA ASP A 184 9.63 4.02 2.22
C ASP A 184 9.87 5.10 1.16
N LEU A 185 8.91 5.28 0.25
CA LEU A 185 8.99 6.31 -0.78
C LEU A 185 8.83 7.71 -0.16
N ALA A 186 7.85 7.90 0.72
CA ALA A 186 7.57 9.18 1.39
C ALA A 186 8.69 9.65 2.34
N ALA A 187 9.49 8.72 2.84
CA ALA A 187 10.69 9.03 3.64
C ALA A 187 11.85 9.58 2.80
N ARG A 188 11.77 9.47 1.47
CA ARG A 188 12.81 9.89 0.51
C ARG A 188 12.37 11.08 -0.35
N TYR A 189 11.07 11.24 -0.58
CA TYR A 189 10.51 12.30 -1.41
C TYR A 189 9.36 13.00 -0.69
N GLU A 190 9.32 14.32 -0.79
CA GLU A 190 8.13 15.09 -0.44
C GLU A 190 7.07 14.93 -1.54
N CYS A 191 5.82 14.93 -1.11
CA CYS A 191 4.64 14.81 -1.96
C CYS A 191 3.51 15.69 -1.37
N ALA A 192 2.36 15.76 -2.04
CA ALA A 192 1.23 16.53 -1.54
C ALA A 192 0.80 16.08 -0.14
N ALA A 193 0.71 14.76 0.05
CA ALA A 193 0.31 14.12 1.29
C ALA A 193 0.54 12.60 1.25
N VAL A 194 0.47 11.98 2.43
CA VAL A 194 0.48 10.53 2.61
C VAL A 194 -0.79 10.11 3.35
N ILE A 195 -1.44 9.05 2.85
CA ILE A 195 -2.56 8.39 3.52
C ILE A 195 -2.12 6.96 3.87
N LEU A 196 -2.16 6.64 5.15
CA LEU A 196 -1.83 5.33 5.71
C LEU A 196 -3.12 4.67 6.21
N HIS A 197 -3.63 3.71 5.45
CA HIS A 197 -4.83 2.94 5.78
C HIS A 197 -4.44 1.59 6.38
N SER A 198 -4.74 1.41 7.67
CA SER A 198 -4.35 0.26 8.51
C SER A 198 -2.86 -0.09 8.43
N PRO A 199 -1.95 0.88 8.74
CA PRO A 199 -0.52 0.67 8.58
C PRO A 199 0.05 -0.34 9.59
N LEU A 200 1.14 -1.00 9.22
CA LEU A 200 1.92 -1.85 10.12
C LEU A 200 3.26 -1.21 10.53
N MET A 201 3.57 -1.28 11.84
CA MET A 201 4.87 -0.87 12.39
C MET A 201 6.04 -1.67 11.82
N SER A 202 5.93 -3.00 11.89
CA SER A 202 6.85 -3.96 11.31
C SER A 202 6.25 -5.36 11.30
N GLY A 203 6.86 -6.28 10.56
CA GLY A 203 6.43 -7.66 10.48
C GLY A 203 6.48 -8.36 11.83
N LEU A 204 7.57 -8.21 12.59
CA LEU A 204 7.67 -8.79 13.93
C LEU A 204 6.60 -8.26 14.87
N ARG A 205 6.21 -6.98 14.77
CA ARG A 205 5.16 -6.41 15.64
C ARG A 205 3.77 -6.93 15.29
N VAL A 206 3.50 -7.25 14.02
CA VAL A 206 2.26 -7.93 13.62
C VAL A 206 2.21 -9.36 14.17
N ALA A 207 3.34 -10.08 14.10
CA ALA A 207 3.44 -11.46 14.56
C ALA A 207 3.49 -11.59 16.09
N PHE A 208 4.16 -10.63 16.74
CA PHE A 208 4.48 -10.61 18.16
C PHE A 208 4.28 -9.17 18.69
N PRO A 209 3.04 -8.80 19.08
CA PRO A 209 2.68 -7.43 19.46
C PRO A 209 3.55 -6.80 20.57
N ASP A 210 4.06 -7.62 21.49
CA ASP A 210 4.95 -7.16 22.57
C ASP A 210 6.37 -6.76 22.11
N THR A 211 6.67 -6.82 20.81
CA THR A 211 7.98 -6.48 20.24
C THR A 211 8.26 -4.98 20.37
N ARG A 212 9.16 -4.62 21.30
CA ARG A 212 9.50 -3.21 21.56
C ARG A 212 10.65 -2.67 20.70
N LYS A 213 11.55 -3.54 20.24
CA LYS A 213 12.76 -3.17 19.48
C LYS A 213 12.66 -3.62 18.03
N THR A 214 13.27 -2.87 17.12
CA THR A 214 13.46 -3.31 15.74
C THR A 214 14.73 -4.15 15.65
N TYR A 215 14.64 -5.35 15.08
CA TYR A 215 15.76 -6.27 14.90
C TYR A 215 16.21 -6.29 13.43
N CYS A 216 17.45 -6.73 13.16
CA CYS A 216 18.00 -6.74 11.80
C CYS A 216 17.29 -7.69 10.82
N PHE A 217 16.53 -8.65 11.35
CA PHE A 217 15.70 -9.59 10.58
C PHE A 217 14.20 -9.21 10.59
N ASP A 218 13.86 -8.05 11.16
CA ASP A 218 12.48 -7.56 11.15
C ASP A 218 12.10 -7.15 9.72
N ALA A 219 11.08 -7.79 9.17
CA ALA A 219 10.56 -7.44 7.86
C ALA A 219 9.81 -6.11 7.94
N PHE A 220 9.95 -5.27 6.92
CA PHE A 220 9.15 -4.05 6.79
C PHE A 220 9.22 -3.10 8.00
N PRO A 221 10.40 -2.66 8.49
CA PRO A 221 10.52 -1.79 9.65
C PRO A 221 10.05 -0.34 9.35
N SER A 222 8.78 -0.19 8.97
CA SER A 222 8.13 1.07 8.60
C SER A 222 8.19 2.09 9.74
N ILE A 223 8.15 1.61 10.99
CA ILE A 223 8.19 2.45 12.18
C ILE A 223 9.50 3.26 12.32
N ASP A 224 10.60 2.73 11.75
CA ASP A 224 11.91 3.41 11.75
C ASP A 224 12.02 4.43 10.60
N LYS A 225 11.11 4.36 9.62
CA LYS A 225 11.09 5.21 8.42
C LYS A 225 10.07 6.34 8.53
N VAL A 226 8.95 6.12 9.21
CA VAL A 226 7.81 7.06 9.25
C VAL A 226 8.18 8.44 9.81
N SER A 227 9.13 8.50 10.75
CA SER A 227 9.62 9.77 11.32
C SER A 227 10.35 10.67 10.32
N LYS A 228 10.71 10.14 9.14
CA LYS A 228 11.36 10.88 8.05
C LYS A 228 10.36 11.43 7.03
N VAL A 229 9.08 11.10 7.16
CA VAL A 229 8.04 11.57 6.24
C VAL A 229 7.74 13.04 6.52
N ALA A 230 8.21 13.92 5.62
CA ALA A 230 8.05 15.37 5.75
C ALA A 230 6.74 15.92 5.17
N SER A 231 5.94 15.07 4.50
CA SER A 231 4.62 15.44 3.96
C SER A 231 3.53 15.31 5.04
N PRO A 232 2.38 16.01 4.93
CA PRO A 232 1.23 15.78 5.79
C PRO A 232 0.78 14.32 5.74
N VAL A 233 0.51 13.71 6.90
CA VAL A 233 0.13 12.29 6.99
C VAL A 233 -1.23 12.11 7.64
N LEU A 234 -2.18 11.52 6.92
CA LEU A 234 -3.44 11.03 7.46
C LEU A 234 -3.31 9.53 7.78
N VAL A 235 -3.58 9.14 9.02
CA VAL A 235 -3.69 7.73 9.42
C VAL A 235 -5.16 7.37 9.57
N ILE A 236 -5.56 6.24 8.98
CA ILE A 236 -6.91 5.67 9.05
C ILE A 236 -6.78 4.25 9.61
N HIS A 237 -7.54 3.89 10.64
CA HIS A 237 -7.48 2.56 11.25
C HIS A 237 -8.80 2.20 11.93
N GLY A 238 -9.23 0.95 11.84
CA GLY A 238 -10.37 0.40 12.59
C GLY A 238 -9.98 0.05 14.04
N THR A 239 -10.87 0.30 15.00
CA THR A 239 -10.56 0.02 16.42
C THR A 239 -10.61 -1.47 16.77
N GLU A 240 -11.26 -2.29 15.94
CA GLU A 240 -11.40 -3.74 16.09
C GLU A 240 -10.60 -4.53 15.02
N ASP A 241 -9.50 -3.95 14.52
CA ASP A 241 -8.65 -4.59 13.51
C ASP A 241 -7.88 -5.81 14.08
N GLU A 242 -8.35 -7.01 13.78
CA GLU A 242 -7.74 -8.28 14.22
C GLU A 242 -6.53 -8.73 13.37
N VAL A 243 -6.31 -8.10 12.21
CA VAL A 243 -5.20 -8.44 11.31
C VAL A 243 -3.97 -7.63 11.68
N ILE A 244 -4.12 -6.31 11.74
CA ILE A 244 -3.11 -5.34 12.13
C ILE A 244 -3.69 -4.55 13.30
N ASP A 245 -3.32 -4.93 14.52
CA ASP A 245 -3.83 -4.32 15.75
C ASP A 245 -3.80 -2.78 15.71
N PHE A 246 -4.85 -2.16 16.25
CA PHE A 246 -5.03 -0.70 16.29
C PHE A 246 -3.81 0.06 16.84
N SER A 247 -3.03 -0.55 17.76
CA SER A 247 -1.79 0.04 18.27
C SER A 247 -0.78 0.38 17.18
N HIS A 248 -0.82 -0.29 16.03
CA HIS A 248 0.03 0.03 14.90
C HIS A 248 -0.32 1.39 14.28
N GLY A 249 -1.61 1.66 14.07
CA GLY A 249 -2.10 2.95 13.58
C GLY A 249 -1.76 4.08 14.54
N LEU A 250 -2.03 3.89 15.83
CA LEU A 250 -1.72 4.86 16.87
C LEU A 250 -0.21 5.17 16.92
N ALA A 251 0.64 4.14 16.94
CA ALA A 251 2.08 4.30 17.02
C ALA A 251 2.70 4.92 15.76
N MET A 252 2.07 4.74 14.58
CA MET A 252 2.45 5.45 13.36
C MET A 252 2.07 6.92 13.44
N TYR A 253 0.82 7.21 13.83
CA TYR A 253 0.34 8.57 14.01
C TYR A 253 1.22 9.38 14.97
N GLU A 254 1.56 8.82 16.13
CA GLU A 254 2.41 9.48 17.14
C GLU A 254 3.85 9.74 16.66
N ARG A 255 4.36 8.96 15.70
CA ARG A 255 5.73 9.10 15.16
C ARG A 255 5.81 9.93 13.88
N CYS A 256 4.68 10.20 13.24
CA CYS A 256 4.61 11.08 12.07
C CYS A 256 4.86 12.54 12.49
N PRO A 257 5.89 13.22 11.98
CA PRO A 257 6.20 14.59 12.40
C PRO A 257 5.15 15.62 11.95
N ARG A 258 4.36 15.28 10.92
CA ARG A 258 3.28 16.11 10.37
C ARG A 258 1.98 15.32 10.24
N ALA A 259 1.64 14.56 11.26
CA ALA A 259 0.34 13.90 11.33
C ALA A 259 -0.78 14.95 11.35
N VAL A 260 -1.80 14.77 10.50
CA VAL A 260 -3.07 15.50 10.61
C VAL A 260 -4.05 14.69 11.43
N GLU A 261 -5.21 15.28 11.77
CA GLU A 261 -6.25 14.59 12.55
C GLU A 261 -6.54 13.19 11.97
N PRO A 262 -6.35 12.11 12.74
CA PRO A 262 -6.50 10.76 12.21
C PRO A 262 -7.98 10.40 12.04
N LEU A 263 -8.25 9.25 11.42
CA LEU A 263 -9.56 8.63 11.45
C LEU A 263 -9.48 7.27 12.12
N TRP A 264 -10.01 7.21 13.34
CA TRP A 264 -10.26 5.96 14.05
C TRP A 264 -11.70 5.54 13.79
N VAL A 265 -11.90 4.40 13.14
CA VAL A 265 -13.23 3.89 12.81
C VAL A 265 -13.67 2.93 13.90
N GLU A 266 -14.52 3.44 14.79
CA GLU A 266 -15.03 2.67 15.93
C GLU A 266 -15.82 1.45 15.44
N GLY A 267 -15.45 0.26 15.93
CA GLY A 267 -16.09 -1.02 15.58
C GLY A 267 -15.70 -1.59 14.21
N ALA A 268 -14.89 -0.89 13.42
CA ALA A 268 -14.41 -1.42 12.14
C ALA A 268 -13.22 -2.37 12.34
N GLY A 269 -13.21 -3.43 11.54
CA GLY A 269 -12.08 -4.34 11.38
C GLY A 269 -11.12 -3.93 10.26
N HIS A 270 -10.34 -4.89 9.75
CA HIS A 270 -9.30 -4.62 8.75
C HIS A 270 -9.82 -4.34 7.33
N ASN A 271 -10.97 -4.94 6.97
CA ASN A 271 -11.45 -5.04 5.59
C ASN A 271 -12.85 -4.45 5.40
N ASP A 272 -13.31 -3.61 6.34
CA ASP A 272 -14.65 -3.03 6.30
C ASP A 272 -14.67 -1.51 6.53
N ILE A 273 -13.52 -0.88 6.77
CA ILE A 273 -13.38 0.58 7.03
C ILE A 273 -14.05 1.41 5.92
N GLU A 274 -13.84 1.03 4.66
CA GLU A 274 -14.39 1.66 3.48
C GLU A 274 -15.93 1.59 3.38
N LEU A 275 -16.58 0.72 4.17
CA LEU A 275 -18.04 0.62 4.25
C LEU A 275 -18.65 1.72 5.16
N TYR A 276 -17.83 2.35 6.01
CA TYR A 276 -18.27 3.40 6.92
C TYR A 276 -18.24 4.78 6.23
N ALA A 277 -19.32 5.55 6.34
CA ALA A 277 -19.43 6.87 5.68
C ALA A 277 -18.28 7.84 6.05
N GLN A 278 -17.84 7.78 7.31
CA GLN A 278 -16.75 8.60 7.84
C GLN A 278 -15.42 8.44 7.08
N TYR A 279 -15.19 7.29 6.44
CA TYR A 279 -14.02 7.07 5.59
C TYR A 279 -13.96 8.08 4.44
N LEU A 280 -15.05 8.18 3.67
CA LEU A 280 -15.13 9.13 2.56
C LEU A 280 -15.19 10.58 3.03
N GLU A 281 -15.86 10.85 4.14
CA GLU A 281 -15.96 12.20 4.72
C GLU A 281 -14.59 12.72 5.14
N ARG A 282 -13.81 11.91 5.89
CA ARG A 282 -12.46 12.29 6.30
C ARG A 282 -11.55 12.52 5.10
N LEU A 283 -11.57 11.63 4.11
CA LEU A 283 -10.74 11.77 2.91
C LEU A 283 -11.06 13.05 2.15
N LYS A 284 -12.35 13.37 1.96
CA LYS A 284 -12.77 14.64 1.36
C LYS A 284 -12.29 15.83 2.16
N GLN A 285 -12.45 15.78 3.48
CA GLN A 285 -12.01 16.84 4.38
C GLN A 285 -10.49 17.09 4.23
N PHE A 286 -9.70 16.02 4.27
CA PHE A 286 -8.25 16.09 4.13
C PHE A 286 -7.85 16.68 2.78
N ILE A 287 -8.31 16.07 1.69
CA ILE A 287 -7.84 16.37 0.33
C ILE A 287 -8.33 17.74 -0.16
N SER A 288 -9.57 18.11 0.18
CA SER A 288 -10.23 19.29 -0.40
C SER A 288 -10.04 20.56 0.43
N PHE A 289 -9.77 20.43 1.74
CA PHE A 289 -9.76 21.57 2.66
C PHE A 289 -8.49 21.70 3.51
N GLU A 290 -7.80 20.60 3.83
CA GLU A 290 -6.60 20.65 4.68
C GLU A 290 -5.30 20.74 3.86
N LEU A 291 -5.29 20.23 2.62
CA LEU A 291 -4.14 20.39 1.74
C LEU A 291 -4.04 21.83 1.21
N PRO A 292 -2.83 22.40 1.11
CA PRO A 292 -2.66 23.78 0.68
C PRO A 292 -3.31 24.02 -0.68
N THR A 293 -4.19 25.01 -0.76
CA THR A 293 -4.59 25.61 -2.04
C THR A 293 -3.42 26.46 -2.50
N SER A 294 -2.79 26.07 -3.62
CA SER A 294 -1.72 26.86 -4.23
C SER A 294 -2.24 28.21 -4.72
#